data_AF-A0A7R7FS45-F1
#
_entry.id   AF-A0A7R7FS45-F1
#
_cell.length_a   1.000
_cell.length_b   1.000
_cell.length_c   1.000
_cell.angle_alpha   90.00
_cell.angle_beta   90.00
_cell.angle_gamma   90.00
#
_symmetry.space_group_name_H-M   'P 1'
#
loop_
_entity.id
_entity.type
_entity.pdbx_description
1 polymer ?
#
loop_
_entity_poly.entity_id
_entity_poly.type
_entity_poly.pdbx_seq_one_letter_code
_entity_poly.pdbx_strand_id
1 'polypeptide(L)' 'MGFPMDRKEKVKATCGAMTRQGMPCRNTRIYKNGRCKNHGGLSTGPKTAGGKLRALANLKKAELSA' A
#
# COMPACT_ATOMS: atom_id res chain seq x y z
N MET A 1 29.41 -10.66 -22.81
CA MET A 1 28.88 -9.62 -21.91
C MET A 1 28.30 -10.30 -20.68
N GLY A 2 28.93 -10.14 -19.53
CA GLY A 2 28.49 -10.75 -18.27
C GLY A 2 27.24 -10.08 -17.72
N PHE A 3 26.29 -10.90 -17.28
CA PHE A 3 25.18 -10.48 -16.42
C PHE A 3 25.69 -10.31 -14.99
N PRO A 4 25.57 -9.14 -14.36
CA PRO A 4 25.46 -9.07 -12.90
C PRO A 4 24.01 -9.33 -12.51
N MET A 5 23.66 -10.62 -12.43
CA MET A 5 22.63 -11.10 -11.51
C MET A 5 23.10 -10.76 -10.08
N ASP A 6 22.17 -10.43 -9.18
CA ASP A 6 22.40 -10.01 -7.78
C ASP A 6 22.87 -8.57 -7.55
N ARG A 7 21.91 -7.64 -7.61
CA ARG A 7 21.86 -6.60 -6.58
C ARG A 7 20.56 -6.71 -5.79
N LYS A 8 20.52 -7.67 -4.85
CA LYS A 8 19.75 -7.56 -3.61
C LYS A 8 20.24 -6.34 -2.80
N GLU A 9 20.15 -5.14 -3.38
CA GLU A 9 20.25 -3.92 -2.60
C GLU A 9 19.01 -3.95 -1.73
N LYS A 10 19.20 -4.04 -0.40
CA LYS A 10 18.13 -3.82 0.57
C LYS A 10 17.56 -2.43 0.30
N VAL A 11 16.61 -2.33 -0.62
CA VAL A 11 15.85 -1.11 -0.87
C VAL A 11 15.28 -0.79 0.49
N LYS A 12 15.77 0.28 1.14
CA LYS A 12 15.12 0.83 2.34
C LYS A 12 13.66 0.90 1.97
N ALA A 13 12.83 0.07 2.60
CA ALA A 13 11.44 -0.05 2.21
C ALA A 13 10.85 1.36 2.27
N THR A 14 10.53 1.91 1.10
CA THR A 14 9.86 3.20 1.00
C THR A 14 8.39 2.92 0.80
N CYS A 15 7.56 3.87 1.20
CA CYS A 15 6.12 3.66 1.18
C CYS A 15 5.61 3.45 -0.26
N GLY A 16 6.25 4.08 -1.23
CA GLY A 16 5.95 3.94 -2.66
C GLY A 16 4.58 4.46 -3.09
N ALA A 17 3.69 4.82 -2.17
CA ALA A 17 2.35 5.33 -2.45
C ALA A 17 2.43 6.64 -3.23
N MET A 18 1.57 6.80 -4.24
CA MET A 18 1.49 8.05 -5.00
C MET A 18 0.98 9.17 -4.10
N THR A 19 1.77 10.23 -3.95
CA THR A 19 1.36 11.41 -3.20
C THR A 19 0.42 12.27 -4.04
N ARG A 20 -0.23 13.25 -3.41
CA ARG A 20 -1.06 14.24 -4.11
C ARG A 20 -0.30 15.06 -5.16
N GLN A 21 1.03 15.09 -5.08
CA GLN A 21 1.92 15.77 -6.04
C GLN A 21 2.31 14.86 -7.22
N GLY A 22 1.78 13.64 -7.29
CA GLY A 22 2.06 12.69 -8.38
C GLY A 22 3.39 11.96 -8.28
N MET A 23 4.15 12.15 -7.19
CA MET A 23 5.42 11.46 -6.96
C MET A 23 5.27 10.29 -5.98
N PRO A 24 6.13 9.25 -6.05
CA PRO A 24 6.09 8.15 -5.09
C PRO A 24 6.55 8.60 -3.69
N CYS A 25 5.90 8.07 -2.66
CA CYS A 25 6.21 8.41 -1.28
C CYS A 25 7.57 7.82 -0.87
N ARG A 26 8.51 8.72 -0.58
CA ARG A 26 9.90 8.42 -0.18
C ARG A 26 10.08 8.15 1.32
N ASN A 27 8.99 8.13 2.10
CA ASN A 27 9.08 7.90 3.54
C ASN A 27 9.57 6.47 3.82
N THR A 28 10.57 6.33 4.67
CA THR A 28 11.21 5.06 5.07
C THR A 28 10.63 4.47 6.35
N ARG A 29 9.82 5.24 7.10
CA ARG A 29 9.11 4.74 8.28
C ARG A 29 7.87 3.97 7.86
N ILE A 30 8.09 2.70 7.56
CA ILE A 30 7.09 1.76 7.07
C ILE A 30 6.57 0.88 8.19
N TYR A 31 5.26 0.61 8.16
CA TYR A 31 4.59 -0.26 9.10
C TYR A 31 4.35 -1.64 8.48
N LYS A 32 3.78 -2.58 9.24
CA LYS A 32 3.60 -3.99 8.83
C LYS A 32 2.87 -4.18 7.48
N ASN A 33 2.05 -3.21 7.08
CA ASN A 33 1.30 -3.22 5.82
C ASN A 33 2.06 -2.60 4.63
N GLY A 34 3.36 -2.30 4.78
CA GLY A 34 4.18 -1.75 3.69
C GLY A 34 3.96 -0.26 3.41
N ARG A 35 3.11 0.42 4.19
CA ARG A 35 2.82 1.85 4.03
C ARG A 35 3.30 2.68 5.22
N CYS A 36 3.51 3.97 4.99
CA CYS A 36 3.87 4.93 6.04
C CYS A 36 2.62 5.50 6.73
N LYS A 37 2.81 6.22 7.85
CA LYS A 37 1.72 6.82 8.65
C LYS A 37 0.70 7.59 7.81
N ASN A 38 1.17 8.34 6.80
CA ASN A 38 0.32 9.19 5.96
C ASN A 38 -0.46 8.42 4.89
N HIS A 39 -0.05 7.20 4.57
CA HIS A 39 -0.68 6.35 3.54
C HIS A 39 -1.28 5.08 4.14
N GLY A 40 -1.78 5.17 5.37
CA GLY A 40 -2.49 4.08 6.04
C GLY A 40 -1.61 3.10 6.80
N GLY A 41 -0.34 3.40 7.02
CA GLY A 41 0.59 2.55 7.79
C GLY A 41 0.11 2.18 9.19
N LEU A 42 -0.58 3.11 9.85
CA LEU A 42 -1.19 2.93 11.17
C LEU A 42 -2.66 2.51 11.12
N SER A 43 -3.25 2.40 9.93
CA SER A 43 -4.65 2.04 9.79
C SER A 43 -4.87 0.58 10.20
N THR A 44 -5.79 0.37 11.14
CA THR A 44 -6.18 -0.98 11.62
C THR A 44 -7.37 -1.56 10.86
N GLY A 45 -7.88 -0.82 9.86
CA GLY A 45 -9.10 -1.15 9.16
C GLY A 45 -10.35 -1.02 10.02
N PRO A 46 -11.55 -1.25 9.44
CA PRO A 46 -12.80 -1.24 10.18
C PRO A 46 -12.90 -2.48 11.09
N LYS A 47 -13.06 -2.26 12.40
CA LYS A 47 -13.19 -3.33 13.40
C LYS A 47 -14.65 -3.78 13.61
N THR A 48 -15.61 -2.87 13.42
CA THR A 48 -17.04 -3.12 13.65
C THR A 48 -17.72 -3.68 12.40
N ALA A 49 -18.82 -4.42 12.58
CA ALA A 49 -19.62 -4.94 11.47
C ALA A 49 -20.10 -3.81 10.54
N GLY A 50 -20.65 -2.72 11.10
CA GLY A 50 -21.08 -1.56 10.31
C GLY A 50 -19.93 -0.88 9.55
N GLY A 51 -18.73 -0.82 10.15
CA GLY A 51 -17.54 -0.28 9.48
C GLY A 51 -17.09 -1.15 8.30
N LYS A 52 -17.18 -2.48 8.43
CA LYS A 52 -16.87 -3.42 7.35
C LYS A 52 -17.88 -3.29 6.22
N LEU A 53 -19.18 -3.20 6.51
CA LEU A 53 -20.23 -2.99 5.50
C LEU A 53 -20.02 -1.70 4.71
N ARG A 54 -19.68 -0.59 5.38
CA ARG A 54 -19.34 0.68 4.72
C ARG A 54 -18.11 0.54 3.81
N ALA A 55 -17.07 -0.16 4.27
CA ALA A 55 -15.88 -0.39 3.45
C ALA A 55 -16.20 -1.26 2.22
N LEU A 56 -17.04 -2.28 2.37
CA LEU A 56 -17.50 -3.13 1.27
C LEU A 56 -18.32 -2.35 0.24
N ALA A 57 -19.19 -1.43 0.69
CA ALA A 57 -19.98 -0.58 -0.21
C ALA A 57 -19.11 0.32 -1.11
N ASN A 58 -17.88 0.65 -0.68
CA ASN A 58 -16.94 1.47 -1.45
C ASN A 58 -16.07 0.68 -2.43
N LEU A 59 -16.13 -0.65 -2.43
CA LEU A 59 -15.43 -1.45 -3.43
C LEU A 59 -16.10 -1.21 -4.79
N LYS A 60 -15.31 -0.89 -5.83
CA LYS A 60 -15.82 -0.98 -7.21
C LYS A 60 -16.30 -2.41 -7.39
N LYS A 61 -17.59 -2.60 -7.67
CA LYS A 61 -18.10 -3.90 -8.12
C LYS A 61 -17.33 -4.24 -9.38
N ALA A 62 -16.31 -5.09 -9.27
CA ALA A 62 -15.82 -5.80 -10.43
C ALA A 62 -17.04 -6.55 -10.94
N GLU A 63 -17.44 -6.31 -12.19
CA GLU A 63 -18.47 -7.12 -12.82
C GLU A 63 -18.01 -8.56 -12.66
N LEU A 64 -18.75 -9.32 -11.84
CA LEU A 64 -18.59 -10.76 -11.75
C LEU A 64 -19.04 -11.27 -13.11
N SER A 65 -18.11 -11.29 -14.06
CA SER A 65 -18.24 -12.05 -15.30
C SER A 65 -18.27 -13.52 -14.88
N ALA A 66 -19.50 -14.01 -14.67
CA ALA A 66 -19.85 -15.42 -14.74
C ALA A 66 -19.82 -15.87 -16.20
#